data_AF-A0A8C6CY90-F1
#
_entry.id   AF-A0A8C6CY90-F1
#
_cell.length_a   1.000
_cell.length_b   1.000
_cell.length_c   1.000
_cell.angle_alpha   90.00
_cell.angle_beta   90.00
_cell.angle_gamma   90.00
#
_symmetry.space_group_name_H-M   'P 1'
#
loop_
_entity.id
_entity.type
_entity.pdbx_description
1 polymer ?
#
loop_
_entity_poly.entity_id
_entity_poly.type
_entity_poly.pdbx_seq_one_letter_code
_entity_poly.pdbx_strand_id
1 'polypeptide(L)' 'MDLTLLCTLWVFAGVVPAEGDMLDLNKMVRQVTGKNPIFFYFSYGCYCGIGGQGQPRDATDRH' A
#
# COMPACT_ATOMS: atom_id res chain seq x y z
N MET A 1 -25.28 -25.49 -19.60
CA MET A 1 -24.27 -24.66 -20.29
C MET A 1 -24.40 -23.20 -19.90
N ASP A 2 -25.61 -22.67 -19.70
CA ASP A 2 -25.84 -21.28 -19.24
C ASP A 2 -25.34 -20.97 -17.82
N LEU A 3 -25.61 -21.85 -16.84
CA LEU A 3 -25.29 -21.57 -15.43
C LEU A 3 -23.77 -21.47 -15.19
N THR A 4 -23.00 -22.35 -15.81
CA THR A 4 -21.53 -22.32 -15.76
C THR A 4 -20.95 -21.05 -16.37
N LEU A 5 -21.59 -20.51 -17.42
CA LEU A 5 -21.15 -19.28 -18.09
C LEU A 5 -21.49 -18.04 -17.26
N LEU A 6 -22.64 -18.03 -16.59
CA LEU A 6 -23.00 -16.98 -15.64
C LEU A 6 -22.06 -16.96 -14.42
N CYS A 7 -21.73 -18.12 -13.87
CA CYS A 7 -20.80 -18.22 -12.75
C CYS A 7 -19.39 -17.72 -13.11
N THR A 8 -18.85 -18.08 -14.28
CA THR A 8 -17.53 -17.59 -14.69
C THR A 8 -17.54 -16.08 -14.89
N LEU A 9 -18.57 -15.52 -15.54
CA LEU A 9 -18.68 -14.08 -15.78
C LEU A 9 -18.73 -13.27 -14.47
N TRP A 10 -19.43 -13.78 -13.46
CA TRP A 10 -19.54 -13.13 -12.15
C TRP A 10 -18.22 -13.14 -11.38
N VAL A 11 -17.47 -14.25 -11.46
CA VAL A 11 -16.13 -14.37 -10.85
C VAL A 11 -15.13 -13.42 -11.50
N PHE A 12 -15.14 -13.31 -12.84
CA PHE A 12 -14.24 -12.39 -13.54
C PHE A 12 -14.61 -10.91 -13.34
N ALA A 13 -15.91 -10.58 -13.20
CA ALA A 13 -16.34 -9.21 -12.93
C ALA A 13 -15.98 -8.73 -11.51
N GLY A 14 -15.81 -9.66 -10.55
CA GLY A 14 -15.52 -9.34 -9.14
C GLY A 14 -14.03 -9.16 -8.82
N VAL A 15 -13.13 -9.61 -9.70
CA VAL A 15 -11.68 -9.46 -9.49
C VAL A 15 -11.24 -8.14 -10.11
N VAL A 16 -11.29 -7.07 -9.32
CA VAL A 16 -10.54 -5.84 -9.61
C VAL A 16 -9.11 -6.09 -9.13
N PRO A 17 -8.11 -6.13 -10.01
CA PRO A 17 -6.73 -6.19 -9.56
C PRO A 17 -6.44 -4.89 -8.79
N ALA A 18 -6.04 -5.03 -7.54
CA ALA A 18 -5.51 -3.91 -6.77
C ALA A 18 -4.02 -3.79 -7.13
N GLU A 19 -3.73 -3.12 -8.23
CA GLU A 19 -2.35 -2.70 -8.54
C GLU A 19 -1.96 -1.60 -7.55
N GLY A 20 -1.13 -1.94 -6.57
CA GLY A 20 -0.49 -0.99 -5.68
C GLY A 20 1.01 -0.95 -5.96
N ASP A 21 1.50 0.16 -6.51
CA ASP A 21 2.95 0.42 -6.64
C ASP A 21 3.41 1.46 -5.60
N MET A 22 4.73 1.55 -5.39
CA MET A 22 5.36 2.56 -4.54
C MET A 22 4.95 3.99 -4.91
N LEU A 23 4.68 4.28 -6.19
CA LEU A 23 4.18 5.59 -6.61
C LEU A 23 2.79 5.90 -6.03
N ASP A 24 1.90 4.92 -5.96
CA ASP A 24 0.57 5.11 -5.42
C ASP A 24 0.60 5.24 -3.90
N LEU A 25 1.45 4.48 -3.22
CA LEU A 25 1.72 4.69 -1.81
C LEU A 25 2.24 6.11 -1.54
N ASN A 26 3.20 6.59 -2.34
CA ASN A 26 3.73 7.95 -2.21
C ASN A 26 2.64 9.01 -2.38
N LYS A 27 1.73 8.83 -3.35
CA LYS A 27 0.59 9.74 -3.54
C LYS A 27 -0.34 9.72 -2.34
N MET A 28 -0.72 8.54 -1.85
CA MET A 28 -1.63 8.40 -0.72
C MET A 28 -1.07 9.03 0.56
N VAL A 29 0.18 8.73 0.91
CA VAL A 29 0.83 9.31 2.10
C VAL A 29 0.93 10.83 1.96
N ARG A 30 1.26 11.35 0.78
CA ARG A 30 1.30 12.80 0.53
C ARG A 30 -0.08 13.43 0.66
N GLN A 31 -1.13 12.79 0.16
CA GLN A 31 -2.51 13.30 0.25
C GLN A 31 -3.02 13.36 1.69
N VAL A 32 -2.76 12.31 2.48
CA VAL A 32 -3.25 12.23 3.86
C VAL A 32 -2.42 13.09 4.82
N THR A 33 -1.09 13.12 4.66
CA THR A 33 -0.19 13.78 5.62
C THR A 33 0.28 15.17 5.19
N GLY A 34 0.13 15.52 3.90
CA GLY A 34 0.68 16.74 3.31
C GLY A 34 2.21 16.74 3.16
N LYS A 35 2.91 15.67 3.53
CA LYS A 35 4.38 15.58 3.51
C LYS A 35 4.86 14.77 2.32
N ASN A 36 6.00 15.13 1.75
CA ASN A 36 6.60 14.35 0.67
C ASN A 36 7.26 13.08 1.24
N PRO A 37 6.77 11.86 0.97
CA PRO A 37 7.16 10.68 1.75
C PRO A 37 8.63 10.30 1.54
N ILE A 38 9.14 10.51 0.33
CA ILE A 38 10.55 10.30 -0.02
C ILE A 38 11.49 11.15 0.85
N PHE A 39 11.10 12.37 1.23
CA PHE A 39 11.97 13.25 2.04
C PHE A 39 11.73 13.14 3.53
N PHE A 40 10.51 12.80 3.96
CA PHE A 40 10.12 12.83 5.37
C PHE A 40 10.07 11.46 6.03
N TYR A 41 9.79 10.40 5.26
CA TYR A 41 9.55 9.06 5.79
C TYR A 41 10.54 8.02 5.28
N PHE A 42 11.27 8.24 4.18
CA PHE A 42 12.19 7.21 3.64
C PHE A 42 13.34 6.82 4.58
N SER A 43 13.71 7.70 5.52
CA SER A 43 14.76 7.46 6.52
C SER A 43 14.27 7.79 7.93
N TYR A 44 12.96 7.65 8.18
CA TYR A 44 12.38 7.98 9.47
C TYR A 44 12.38 6.75 10.38
N GLY A 45 12.98 6.89 11.56
CA GLY A 45 12.96 5.84 12.56
C GLY A 45 13.78 4.63 12.15
N CYS A 46 13.32 3.45 12.56
CA CYS A 46 13.98 2.18 12.35
C CYS A 46 13.40 1.40 11.17
N TYR A 47 12.15 1.64 10.78
CA TYR A 47 11.40 0.78 9.85
C TYR A 47 10.82 1.52 8.64
N CYS A 48 10.53 2.82 8.72
CA CYS A 48 10.11 3.54 7.52
C CYS A 48 11.32 3.77 6.58
N GLY A 49 11.45 2.89 5.57
CA GLY A 49 12.54 2.92 4.60
C GLY A 49 12.94 1.53 4.08
N ILE A 50 14.22 1.36 3.75
CA ILE A 50 14.77 0.06 3.36
C ILE A 50 15.41 -0.60 4.58
N GLY A 51 14.93 -1.79 4.92
CA GLY A 51 15.42 -2.58 6.06
C GLY A 51 14.63 -2.34 7.35
N GLY A 52 15.22 -2.69 8.48
CA GLY A 52 14.75 -2.26 9.79
C GLY A 52 15.12 -3.19 10.95
N GLN A 53 15.62 -2.59 12.03
CA GLN A 53 16.04 -3.30 13.24
C GLN A 53 16.00 -2.37 14.45
N GLY A 54 15.63 -2.91 15.61
CA GLY A 54 15.58 -2.17 16.87
C GLY A 54 14.16 -1.90 17.33
N GLN A 55 14.00 -0.96 18.26
CA GLN A 55 12.68 -0.60 18.79
C GLN A 55 12.09 0.56 17.97
N PRO A 56 10.83 0.45 17.49
CA PRO A 56 10.19 1.51 16.73
C PRO A 56 10.25 2.86 17.46
N ARG A 57 10.58 3.92 16.72
CA ARG A 57 10.73 5.27 17.28
C ARG A 57 9.42 5.80 17.87
N ASP A 58 8.31 5.57 17.18
CA ASP A 58 6.97 6.00 17.58
C ASP A 58 5.91 5.10 16.92
N ALA A 59 4.64 5.52 16.96
CA ALA A 59 3.56 4.78 16.31
C ALA A 59 3.68 4.78 14.78
N THR A 60 4.23 5.85 14.18
CA THR A 60 4.42 5.96 12.73
C THR A 60 5.42 4.91 12.25
N ASP A 61 6.50 4.70 13.01
CA ASP A 61 7.59 3.77 12.69
C ASP A 61 7.30 2.29 13.05
N ARG A 62 6.10 1.98 13.56
CA ARG A 62 5.73 0.61 13.96
C ARG A 62 5.08 -0.20 12.83
N HIS A 63 4.55 0.47 11.82
CA HIS A 63 3.75 -0.13 10.75
C HIS A 63 4.62 -0.54 9.56
#